data_AF-A0A8S9R5L5-F1
#
_entry.id   AF-A0A8S9R5L5-F1
#
_cell.length_a   1.000
_cell.length_b   1.000
_cell.length_c   1.000
_cell.angle_alpha   90.00
_cell.angle_beta   90.00
_cell.angle_gamma   90.00
#
_symmetry.space_group_name_H-M   'P 1'
#
loop_
_entity.id
_entity.type
_entity.pdbx_description
1 polymer ?
#
loop_
_entity_poly.entity_id
_entity_poly.type
_entity_poly.pdbx_seq_one_letter_code
_entity_poly.pdbx_strand_id
1 'polypeptide(L)'
;MATLEDSFLADLDDLSDNEAEVDESDGDDGKDEEDIDMDMADLETLNYDDLDSVSKLQKSQRYLDIMQKVEEALGKDSDGAEKGTVLEDDPEYKLIVDCNQLSVDIENEIAIVHNFIRDKYRLKFQELESLVNHPIDYARVVKKIGNETDLTRVDLEGLLPSAIIMVVSVTALTTKGSPLPEEVLQKTLEACDRALDLDSARKNVLNFVESKMGSIAPNLSAIVGSAVAAKLMGTAGGLSALAKMPACNVQVLGQKRKNLAGFSSATSQSRVGYLDQTEIFQSTPPALRMRAGRILAAKSTLAARIEKWQEPPPARQPKPLPVPDSEPKKRRGGRRLRKMKERYAVTDMRKLANRMAFGTPEESSLGDGLGEGYGMLGQAGSNRLRISSVPSKLKINPTIAKKLKERNYAGGATTSGLTSSLAFTPVQGIELCNPQQALGLGSGTQSTYFSESGTFSKLKKI
;
A
#
# COMPACT_ATOMS: atom_id res chain seq x y z
N MET A 1 -34.66 14.22 52.59
CA MET A 1 -34.37 13.22 51.54
C MET A 1 -33.69 13.97 50.43
N ALA A 2 -32.37 13.86 50.30
CA ALA A 2 -31.69 14.34 49.11
C ALA A 2 -32.00 13.34 47.99
N THR A 3 -32.45 13.83 46.84
CA THR A 3 -32.73 13.01 45.66
C THR A 3 -31.42 12.64 44.97
N LEU A 4 -31.41 11.49 44.29
CA LEU A 4 -30.25 10.93 43.60
C LEU A 4 -29.63 11.85 42.53
N GLU A 5 -30.36 12.90 42.12
CA GLU A 5 -29.92 13.91 41.18
C GLU A 5 -28.97 14.94 41.82
N ASP A 6 -29.17 15.28 43.10
CA ASP A 6 -28.34 16.26 43.81
C ASP A 6 -26.95 15.70 44.16
N SER A 7 -26.81 14.38 44.34
CA SER A 7 -25.49 13.76 44.53
C SER A 7 -24.72 13.60 43.22
N PHE A 8 -25.40 13.66 42.07
CA PHE A 8 -24.78 13.49 40.76
C PHE A 8 -24.21 14.81 40.22
N LEU A 9 -24.85 15.93 40.55
CA LEU A 9 -24.36 17.27 40.21
C LEU A 9 -23.15 17.68 41.06
N ALA A 10 -23.09 17.27 42.32
CA ALA A 10 -21.96 17.55 43.20
C ALA A 10 -20.65 16.85 42.76
N ASP A 11 -20.74 15.69 42.11
CA ASP A 11 -19.57 14.96 41.55
C ASP A 11 -19.07 15.54 40.21
N LEU A 12 -19.87 16.41 39.57
CA LEU A 12 -19.54 17.04 38.28
C LEU A 12 -18.81 18.38 38.44
N ASP A 13 -19.03 19.11 39.54
CA ASP A 13 -18.33 20.37 39.82
C ASP A 13 -16.89 20.16 40.31
N ASP A 14 -16.55 18.98 40.86
CA ASP A 14 -15.22 18.68 41.43
C ASP A 14 -14.15 18.27 40.38
N LEU A 15 -14.51 18.30 39.09
CA LEU A 15 -13.61 17.98 37.97
C LEU A 15 -13.25 19.18 37.09
N SER A 16 -13.83 20.36 37.36
CA SER A 16 -13.62 21.57 36.56
C SER A 16 -12.35 22.37 36.91
N ASP A 17 -11.65 22.03 38.00
CA ASP A 17 -10.75 22.98 38.68
C ASP A 17 -9.28 22.52 38.77
N ASN A 18 -8.75 21.90 37.72
CA ASN A 18 -7.32 21.58 37.65
C ASN A 18 -6.69 22.01 36.32
N GLU A 19 -6.78 23.31 36.03
CA GLU A 19 -5.86 23.99 35.12
C GLU A 19 -4.47 24.11 35.79
N ALA A 20 -3.51 23.33 35.28
CA ALA A 20 -2.11 23.57 35.52
C ALA A 20 -1.50 24.15 34.24
N GLU A 21 -1.22 25.45 34.25
CA GLU A 21 -0.24 26.07 33.35
C GLU A 21 1.15 25.43 33.55
N VAL A 22 1.96 25.33 32.49
CA VAL A 22 3.37 25.76 32.40
C VAL A 22 4.04 25.20 31.13
N ASP A 23 4.51 26.17 30.34
CA ASP A 23 5.67 26.26 29.44
C ASP A 23 5.69 25.62 28.03
N GLU A 24 5.62 26.54 27.06
CA GLU A 24 6.22 26.49 25.73
C GLU A 24 7.72 26.17 25.77
N SER A 25 8.18 25.21 24.97
CA SER A 25 9.46 25.30 24.25
C SER A 25 9.59 24.23 23.15
N ASP A 26 9.66 24.75 21.93
CA ASP A 26 10.30 24.29 20.67
C ASP A 26 10.88 22.87 20.55
N GLY A 27 10.60 22.26 19.39
CA GLY A 27 11.59 21.43 18.68
C GLY A 27 11.08 20.18 17.98
N ASP A 28 10.33 20.40 16.89
CA ASP A 28 10.44 19.73 15.58
C ASP A 28 10.97 18.27 15.50
N ASP A 29 10.17 17.38 14.87
CA ASP A 29 10.44 16.83 13.52
C ASP A 29 9.79 15.44 13.38
N GLY A 30 8.53 15.42 12.93
CA GLY A 30 7.74 14.23 12.65
C GLY A 30 7.03 14.40 11.31
N LYS A 31 7.63 13.84 10.25
CA LYS A 31 7.07 13.85 8.90
C LYS A 31 5.74 13.11 8.84
N ASP A 32 4.69 13.87 8.59
CA ASP A 32 3.36 13.43 8.24
C ASP A 32 3.37 12.61 6.94
N GLU A 33 2.69 11.46 6.98
CA GLU A 33 2.15 10.81 5.78
C GLU A 33 0.87 11.58 5.42
N GLU A 34 0.92 12.34 4.33
CA GLU A 34 -0.24 13.05 3.77
C GLU A 34 -1.27 12.04 3.23
N ASP A 35 -2.19 11.63 4.11
CA ASP A 35 -3.55 11.31 3.69
C ASP A 35 -4.20 12.63 3.24
N ILE A 36 -4.39 12.79 1.94
CA ILE A 36 -5.10 13.93 1.35
C ILE A 36 -6.60 13.72 1.58
N ASP A 37 -7.04 13.89 2.83
CA ASP A 37 -8.35 14.44 3.13
C ASP A 37 -8.16 15.96 3.13
N MET A 38 -8.24 16.58 1.95
CA MET A 38 -8.27 18.03 1.84
C MET A 38 -9.43 18.56 2.68
N ASP A 39 -9.09 19.33 3.71
CA ASP A 39 -10.04 20.07 4.52
C ASP A 39 -11.04 20.80 3.63
N MET A 40 -12.31 20.45 3.80
CA MET A 40 -13.47 20.93 3.05
C MET A 40 -13.67 22.47 3.13
N ALA A 41 -12.89 23.17 3.96
CA ALA A 41 -13.09 24.59 4.25
C ALA A 41 -12.22 25.56 3.43
N ASP A 42 -11.13 25.10 2.79
CA ASP A 42 -10.21 26.00 2.07
C ASP A 42 -10.38 25.99 0.53
N LEU A 43 -11.36 25.24 0.01
CA LEU A 43 -11.64 25.12 -1.43
C LEU A 43 -12.78 26.02 -1.93
N GLU A 44 -13.30 26.94 -1.10
CA GLU A 44 -14.40 27.82 -1.50
C GLU A 44 -13.96 29.14 -2.17
N THR A 45 -12.64 29.41 -2.30
CA THR A 45 -12.14 30.72 -2.79
C THR A 45 -11.14 30.67 -3.95
N LEU A 46 -10.95 29.51 -4.60
CA LEU A 46 -10.30 29.47 -5.91
C LEU A 46 -11.39 29.41 -6.98
N ASN A 47 -11.29 30.29 -7.97
CA ASN A 47 -12.25 30.42 -9.07
C ASN A 47 -12.26 29.12 -9.91
N TYR A 48 -13.02 28.12 -9.48
CA TYR A 48 -13.10 26.75 -10.01
C TYR A 48 -13.85 26.68 -11.36
N ASP A 49 -14.20 27.82 -11.95
CA ASP A 49 -15.01 27.91 -13.17
C ASP A 49 -14.21 27.82 -14.47
N ASP A 50 -12.88 27.86 -14.40
CA ASP A 50 -12.00 27.81 -15.56
C ASP A 50 -11.37 26.43 -15.71
N LEU A 51 -11.76 25.71 -16.77
CA LEU A 51 -11.25 24.39 -17.16
C LEU A 51 -9.71 24.36 -17.25
N ASP A 52 -9.12 25.48 -17.66
CA ASP A 52 -7.69 25.66 -17.82
C ASP A 52 -6.91 25.68 -16.50
N SER A 53 -7.55 26.03 -15.39
CA SER A 53 -6.96 25.93 -14.05
C SER A 53 -6.91 24.48 -13.56
N VAL A 54 -7.87 23.67 -14.02
CA VAL A 54 -8.10 22.28 -13.61
C VAL A 54 -7.23 21.31 -14.43
N SER A 55 -6.99 21.62 -15.70
CA SER A 55 -6.30 20.74 -16.66
C SER A 55 -4.93 21.30 -17.11
N LYS A 56 -3.92 21.15 -16.26
CA LYS A 56 -2.58 21.74 -16.48
C LYS A 56 -1.65 20.87 -17.32
N LEU A 57 -1.88 19.56 -17.42
CA LEU A 57 -0.88 18.62 -17.95
C LEU A 57 -0.64 18.83 -19.44
N GLN A 58 -1.72 19.00 -20.23
CA GLN A 58 -1.61 19.19 -21.68
C GLN A 58 -0.82 20.46 -22.08
N LYS A 59 -0.76 21.46 -21.18
CA LYS A 59 0.01 22.70 -21.40
C LYS A 59 1.47 22.58 -20.95
N SER A 60 1.81 21.51 -20.23
CA SER A 60 3.17 21.29 -19.74
C SER A 60 4.11 20.96 -20.88
N GLN A 61 5.27 21.62 -20.92
CA GLN A 61 6.33 21.31 -21.89
C GLN A 61 6.75 19.84 -21.82
N ARG A 62 6.79 19.27 -20.61
CA ARG A 62 7.10 17.85 -20.40
C ARG A 62 6.14 16.93 -21.16
N TYR A 63 4.84 17.23 -21.15
CA TYR A 63 3.84 16.43 -21.85
C TYR A 63 4.06 16.49 -23.36
N LEU A 64 4.23 17.70 -23.91
CA LEU A 64 4.44 17.92 -25.35
C LEU A 64 5.71 17.21 -25.85
N ASP A 65 6.81 17.35 -25.11
CA ASP A 65 8.09 16.74 -25.47
C ASP A 65 8.02 15.21 -25.47
N ILE A 66 7.37 14.61 -24.48
CA ILE A 66 7.23 13.15 -24.39
C ILE A 66 6.29 12.65 -25.49
N MET A 67 5.14 13.29 -25.69
CA MET A 67 4.16 12.89 -26.71
C MET A 67 4.76 12.99 -28.12
N GLN A 68 5.52 14.06 -28.41
CA GLN A 68 6.22 14.18 -29.69
C GLN A 68 7.24 13.04 -29.88
N LYS A 69 8.04 12.72 -28.85
CA LYS A 69 9.00 11.59 -28.92
C LYS A 69 8.30 10.25 -29.10
N VAL A 70 7.14 10.05 -28.46
CA VAL A 70 6.33 8.84 -28.61
C VAL A 70 5.79 8.71 -30.02
N GLU A 71 5.25 9.78 -30.61
CA GLU A 71 4.76 9.78 -31.99
C GLU A 71 5.90 9.52 -32.99
N GLU A 72 7.05 10.16 -32.80
CA GLU A 72 8.23 9.90 -33.62
C GLU A 72 8.72 8.45 -33.50
N ALA A 73 8.67 7.86 -32.31
CA ALA A 73 9.09 6.48 -32.08
C ALA A 73 8.09 5.47 -32.65
N LEU A 74 6.79 5.76 -32.54
CA LEU A 74 5.73 4.96 -33.16
C LEU A 74 5.82 4.97 -34.70
N GLY A 75 6.22 6.10 -35.29
CA GLY A 75 6.47 6.22 -36.73
C GLY A 75 7.68 5.41 -37.21
N LYS A 76 8.76 5.36 -36.40
CA LYS A 76 10.00 4.64 -36.70
C LYS A 76 9.89 3.12 -36.54
N ASP A 77 9.00 2.63 -35.67
CA ASP A 77 8.77 1.19 -35.46
C ASP A 77 8.17 0.45 -36.67
N SER A 78 7.79 1.17 -37.74
CA SER A 78 7.41 0.57 -39.04
C SER A 78 8.57 -0.07 -39.79
N ASP A 79 9.82 0.33 -39.50
CA ASP A 79 11.03 -0.26 -40.05
C ASP A 79 11.58 -1.29 -39.05
N GLY A 80 11.11 -2.54 -39.16
CA GLY A 80 11.36 -3.65 -38.23
C GLY A 80 12.83 -4.02 -38.00
N ALA A 81 13.53 -3.21 -37.21
CA ALA A 81 14.85 -3.54 -36.68
C ALA A 81 14.70 -4.15 -35.28
N GLU A 82 14.86 -5.47 -35.19
CA GLU A 82 15.07 -6.17 -33.92
C GLU A 82 16.32 -5.60 -33.23
N LYS A 83 16.11 -4.70 -32.27
CA LYS A 83 17.18 -4.21 -31.40
C LYS A 83 17.29 -5.14 -30.19
N GLY A 84 18.54 -5.48 -29.87
CA GLY A 84 18.90 -6.31 -28.72
C GLY A 84 18.44 -5.71 -27.38
N THR A 85 18.70 -6.46 -26.30
CA THR A 85 18.36 -6.08 -24.91
C THR A 85 18.74 -4.63 -24.61
N VAL A 86 17.72 -3.80 -24.37
CA VAL A 86 17.85 -2.39 -24.03
C VAL A 86 18.35 -2.28 -22.59
N LEU A 87 19.47 -1.60 -22.39
CA LEU A 87 20.06 -1.33 -21.06
C LEU A 87 19.43 -0.06 -20.46
N GLU A 88 19.45 0.11 -19.14
CA GLU A 88 18.82 1.26 -18.47
C GLU A 88 19.42 2.62 -18.86
N ASP A 89 20.66 2.64 -19.36
CA ASP A 89 21.33 3.84 -19.84
C ASP A 89 20.87 4.27 -21.25
N ASP A 90 20.17 3.38 -21.97
CA ASP A 90 19.69 3.69 -23.31
C ASP A 90 18.60 4.78 -23.23
N PRO A 91 18.68 5.79 -24.12
CA PRO A 91 17.70 6.88 -24.14
C PRO A 91 16.26 6.37 -24.37
N GLU A 92 16.12 5.20 -25.02
CA GLU A 92 14.84 4.53 -25.24
C GLU A 92 14.20 4.06 -23.92
N TYR A 93 14.97 3.46 -23.00
CA TYR A 93 14.44 3.02 -21.69
C TYR A 93 14.00 4.19 -20.82
N LYS A 94 14.76 5.29 -20.83
CA LYS A 94 14.38 6.53 -20.12
C LYS A 94 13.06 7.08 -20.63
N LEU A 95 12.87 7.09 -21.95
CA LEU A 95 11.59 7.51 -22.55
C LEU A 95 10.43 6.62 -22.08
N ILE A 96 10.63 5.31 -21.92
CA ILE A 96 9.57 4.41 -21.43
C ILE A 96 9.24 4.66 -19.96
N VAL A 97 10.24 4.91 -19.12
CA VAL A 97 10.01 5.29 -17.72
C VAL A 97 9.23 6.60 -17.65
N ASP A 98 9.60 7.59 -18.46
CA ASP A 98 8.88 8.86 -18.58
C ASP A 98 7.45 8.66 -19.09
N CYS A 99 7.23 7.76 -20.06
CA CYS A 99 5.91 7.38 -20.57
C CYS A 99 5.03 6.74 -19.48
N ASN A 100 5.60 5.86 -18.66
CA ASN A 100 4.87 5.23 -17.56
C ASN A 100 4.44 6.27 -16.51
N GLN A 101 5.33 7.22 -16.17
CA GLN A 101 4.98 8.32 -15.28
C GLN A 101 3.90 9.21 -15.90
N LEU A 102 4.04 9.57 -17.19
CA LEU A 102 3.04 10.36 -17.90
C LEU A 102 1.68 9.66 -17.95
N SER A 103 1.64 8.34 -18.09
CA SER A 103 0.37 7.58 -18.04
C SER A 103 -0.34 7.74 -16.69
N VAL A 104 0.40 7.72 -15.58
CA VAL A 104 -0.16 7.95 -14.24
C VAL A 104 -0.65 9.39 -14.10
N ASP A 105 0.13 10.36 -14.57
CA ASP A 105 -0.24 11.78 -14.57
C ASP A 105 -1.53 12.02 -15.38
N ILE A 106 -1.67 11.39 -16.56
CA ILE A 106 -2.89 11.44 -17.39
C ILE A 106 -4.10 10.84 -16.66
N GLU A 107 -3.93 9.72 -15.96
CA GLU A 107 -5.02 9.10 -15.20
C GLU A 107 -5.54 10.00 -14.07
N ASN A 108 -4.61 10.65 -13.36
CA ASN A 108 -4.94 11.61 -12.31
C ASN A 108 -5.69 12.82 -12.89
N GLU A 109 -5.23 13.36 -14.02
CA GLU A 109 -5.92 14.49 -14.67
C GLU A 109 -7.31 14.10 -15.19
N ILE A 110 -7.48 12.90 -15.76
CA ILE A 110 -8.81 12.38 -16.16
C ILE A 110 -9.76 12.34 -14.96
N ALA A 111 -9.28 11.94 -13.77
CA ALA A 111 -10.09 11.92 -12.56
C ALA A 111 -10.52 13.33 -12.12
N ILE A 112 -9.62 14.30 -12.20
CA ILE A 112 -9.91 15.70 -11.87
C ILE A 112 -10.93 16.28 -12.87
N VAL A 113 -10.72 16.08 -14.18
CA VAL A 113 -11.65 16.54 -15.23
C VAL A 113 -13.02 15.88 -15.09
N HIS A 114 -13.07 14.59 -14.73
CA HIS A 114 -14.32 13.90 -14.45
C HIS A 114 -15.10 14.53 -13.28
N ASN A 115 -14.42 14.90 -12.19
CA ASN A 115 -15.05 15.61 -11.08
C ASN A 115 -15.61 16.96 -11.54
N PHE A 116 -14.86 17.71 -12.35
CA PHE A 116 -15.34 18.97 -12.93
C PHE A 116 -16.60 18.78 -13.80
N ILE A 117 -16.62 17.79 -14.70
CA ILE A 117 -17.80 17.49 -15.53
C ILE A 117 -18.98 17.11 -14.64
N ARG A 118 -18.76 16.25 -13.64
CA ARG A 118 -19.79 15.82 -12.71
C ARG A 118 -20.42 16.99 -11.97
N ASP A 119 -19.60 17.86 -11.40
CA ASP A 119 -20.08 18.95 -10.54
C ASP A 119 -20.95 19.94 -11.35
N LYS A 120 -20.56 20.22 -12.60
CA LYS A 120 -21.35 21.07 -13.51
C LYS A 120 -22.61 20.37 -14.03
N TYR A 121 -22.52 19.10 -14.40
CA TYR A 121 -23.65 18.36 -14.99
C TYR A 121 -24.68 17.87 -13.95
N ARG A 122 -24.32 17.89 -12.67
CA ARG A 122 -25.21 17.54 -11.54
C ARG A 122 -26.53 18.32 -11.53
N LEU A 123 -26.52 19.58 -11.97
CA LEU A 123 -27.71 20.43 -12.03
C LEU A 123 -28.76 19.90 -13.01
N LYS A 124 -28.33 19.23 -14.08
CA LYS A 124 -29.22 18.64 -15.10
C LYS A 124 -29.57 17.20 -14.76
N PHE A 125 -28.59 16.37 -14.39
CA PHE A 125 -28.80 14.94 -14.21
C PHE A 125 -27.95 14.36 -13.07
N GLN A 126 -28.38 14.64 -11.84
CA GLN A 126 -27.69 14.21 -10.61
C GLN A 126 -27.53 12.68 -10.50
N GLU A 127 -28.50 11.89 -10.98
CA GLU A 127 -28.47 10.43 -10.83
C GLU A 127 -27.42 9.77 -11.74
N LEU A 128 -26.97 10.46 -12.80
CA LEU A 128 -26.04 9.89 -13.80
C LEU A 128 -24.70 9.45 -13.18
N GLU A 129 -24.20 10.18 -12.17
CA GLU A 129 -22.98 9.82 -11.43
C GLU A 129 -23.12 8.42 -10.81
N SER A 130 -24.26 8.17 -10.17
CA SER A 130 -24.50 6.90 -9.48
C SER A 130 -24.65 5.73 -10.45
N LEU A 131 -25.05 5.99 -11.69
CA LEU A 131 -25.31 4.98 -12.72
C LEU A 131 -24.05 4.62 -13.50
N VAL A 132 -23.23 5.61 -13.87
CA VAL A 132 -22.04 5.44 -14.70
C VAL A 132 -20.80 5.84 -13.92
N ASN A 133 -20.11 4.85 -13.34
CA ASN A 133 -18.92 5.08 -12.50
C ASN A 133 -17.62 5.25 -13.28
N HIS A 134 -17.56 4.86 -14.55
CA HIS A 134 -16.33 4.91 -15.33
C HIS A 134 -16.15 6.31 -15.94
N PRO A 135 -15.04 7.03 -15.65
CA PRO A 135 -14.89 8.44 -16.02
C PRO A 135 -15.05 8.74 -17.52
N ILE A 136 -14.44 7.90 -18.37
CA ILE A 136 -14.49 8.08 -19.82
C ILE A 136 -15.89 7.76 -20.38
N ASP A 137 -16.59 6.78 -19.80
CA ASP A 137 -17.93 6.42 -20.28
C ASP A 137 -18.92 7.51 -19.86
N TYR A 138 -18.75 8.07 -18.65
CA TYR A 138 -19.50 9.23 -18.17
C TYR A 138 -19.34 10.42 -19.11
N ALA A 139 -18.11 10.80 -19.47
CA ALA A 139 -17.86 11.89 -20.40
C ALA A 139 -18.51 11.67 -21.79
N ARG A 140 -18.44 10.44 -22.35
CA ARG A 140 -19.11 10.13 -23.63
C ARG A 140 -20.63 10.23 -23.55
N VAL A 141 -21.21 9.79 -22.44
CA VAL A 141 -22.66 9.83 -22.21
C VAL A 141 -23.12 11.27 -22.02
N VAL A 142 -22.42 12.06 -21.21
CA VAL A 142 -22.71 13.51 -21.05
C VAL A 142 -22.61 14.23 -22.38
N LYS A 143 -21.56 13.98 -23.17
CA LYS A 143 -21.40 14.58 -24.51
C LYS A 143 -22.55 14.21 -25.47
N LYS A 144 -23.03 12.97 -25.45
CA LYS A 144 -24.15 12.54 -26.30
C LYS A 144 -25.51 13.09 -25.83
N ILE A 145 -25.75 13.16 -24.52
CA ILE A 145 -27.03 13.64 -23.98
C ILE A 145 -27.13 15.17 -24.06
N GLY A 146 -26.04 15.90 -23.82
CA GLY A 146 -25.98 17.35 -23.88
C GLY A 146 -27.09 18.00 -23.03
N ASN A 147 -27.96 18.79 -23.66
CA ASN A 147 -29.13 19.42 -23.03
C ASN A 147 -30.47 18.75 -23.42
N GLU A 148 -30.45 17.64 -24.14
CA GLU A 148 -31.68 16.97 -24.55
C GLU A 148 -32.43 16.38 -23.36
N THR A 149 -33.76 16.54 -23.35
CA THR A 149 -34.69 15.99 -22.35
C THR A 149 -35.21 14.61 -22.73
N ASP A 150 -35.37 14.38 -24.04
CA ASP A 150 -35.91 13.14 -24.60
C ASP A 150 -34.77 12.18 -24.96
N LEU A 151 -34.38 11.29 -24.04
CA LEU A 151 -33.31 10.30 -24.26
C LEU A 151 -33.62 9.27 -25.36
N THR A 152 -34.88 9.16 -25.81
CA THR A 152 -35.23 8.30 -26.94
C THR A 152 -34.66 8.81 -28.26
N ARG A 153 -34.25 10.08 -28.34
CA ARG A 153 -33.60 10.67 -29.51
C ARG A 153 -32.08 10.46 -29.50
N VAL A 154 -31.52 10.08 -28.36
CA VAL A 154 -30.08 9.91 -28.17
C VAL A 154 -29.72 8.44 -28.26
N ASP A 155 -28.96 8.07 -29.29
CA ASP A 155 -28.44 6.72 -29.44
C ASP A 155 -27.28 6.46 -28.46
N LEU A 156 -27.61 5.84 -27.33
CA LEU A 156 -26.65 5.39 -26.32
C LEU A 156 -26.09 3.98 -26.60
N GLU A 157 -26.54 3.35 -27.69
CA GLU A 157 -26.05 2.04 -28.13
C GLU A 157 -24.55 2.08 -28.41
N GLY A 158 -23.84 1.02 -28.00
CA GLY A 158 -22.39 0.90 -28.13
C GLY A 158 -21.56 1.64 -27.07
N LEU A 159 -22.14 2.58 -26.32
CA LEU A 159 -21.46 3.22 -25.18
C LEU A 159 -21.66 2.46 -23.87
N LEU A 160 -22.90 2.06 -23.60
CA LEU A 160 -23.29 1.38 -22.36
C LEU A 160 -23.99 0.04 -22.67
N PRO A 161 -23.93 -0.94 -21.75
CA PRO A 161 -24.76 -2.13 -21.85
C PRO A 161 -26.26 -1.79 -21.82
N SER A 162 -27.08 -2.54 -22.56
CA SER A 162 -28.52 -2.29 -22.69
C SER A 162 -29.25 -2.19 -21.34
N ALA A 163 -28.81 -2.95 -20.33
CA ALA A 163 -29.37 -2.85 -18.98
C ALA A 163 -29.17 -1.47 -18.35
N ILE A 164 -27.99 -0.87 -18.51
CA ILE A 164 -27.70 0.48 -17.98
C ILE A 164 -28.46 1.53 -18.79
N ILE A 165 -28.57 1.36 -20.13
CA ILE A 165 -29.35 2.27 -20.98
C ILE A 165 -30.81 2.34 -20.51
N MET A 166 -31.44 1.20 -20.21
CA MET A 166 -32.81 1.20 -19.68
C MET A 166 -32.92 1.94 -18.35
N VAL A 167 -32.01 1.66 -17.40
CA VAL A 167 -32.03 2.36 -16.10
C VAL A 167 -31.85 3.86 -16.28
N VAL A 168 -30.90 4.29 -17.11
CA VAL A 168 -30.67 5.71 -17.43
C VAL A 168 -31.90 6.36 -18.07
N SER A 169 -32.57 5.67 -19.00
CA SER A 169 -33.79 6.18 -19.63
C SER A 169 -34.95 6.34 -18.65
N VAL A 170 -35.13 5.39 -17.73
CA VAL A 170 -36.19 5.42 -16.72
C VAL A 170 -35.90 6.50 -15.66
N THR A 171 -34.65 6.60 -15.19
CA THR A 171 -34.28 7.61 -14.20
C THR A 171 -34.44 9.00 -14.79
N ALA A 172 -34.02 9.22 -16.03
CA ALA A 172 -34.15 10.49 -16.74
C ALA A 172 -35.59 10.99 -16.89
N LEU A 173 -36.56 10.10 -17.15
CA LEU A 173 -37.98 10.47 -17.17
C LEU A 173 -38.47 11.01 -15.82
N THR A 174 -37.84 10.59 -14.72
CA THR A 174 -38.16 11.03 -13.36
C THR A 174 -37.19 12.07 -12.80
N THR A 175 -36.23 12.54 -13.59
CA THR A 175 -35.24 13.52 -13.14
C THR A 175 -35.89 14.85 -12.79
N LYS A 176 -35.35 15.49 -11.76
CA LYS A 176 -35.79 16.83 -11.32
C LYS A 176 -34.91 17.96 -11.87
N GLY A 177 -33.97 17.64 -12.75
CA GLY A 177 -33.00 18.61 -13.23
C GLY A 177 -33.58 19.58 -14.25
N SER A 178 -32.97 20.77 -14.30
CA SER A 178 -33.28 21.81 -15.29
C SER A 178 -32.25 21.80 -16.43
N PRO A 179 -32.60 22.26 -17.64
CA PRO A 179 -31.62 22.45 -18.70
C PRO A 179 -30.52 23.42 -18.25
N LEU A 180 -29.27 23.12 -18.62
CA LEU A 180 -28.11 23.95 -18.28
C LEU A 180 -28.09 25.23 -19.14
N PRO A 181 -27.60 26.36 -18.62
CA PRO A 181 -27.34 27.53 -19.45
C PRO A 181 -26.23 27.23 -20.47
N GLU A 182 -26.32 27.83 -21.66
CA GLU A 182 -25.47 27.49 -22.81
C GLU A 182 -23.97 27.68 -22.53
N GLU A 183 -23.59 28.70 -21.76
CA GLU A 183 -22.19 28.94 -21.38
C GLU A 183 -21.62 27.80 -20.54
N VAL A 184 -22.40 27.27 -19.60
CA VAL A 184 -21.98 26.14 -18.76
C VAL A 184 -21.98 24.85 -19.57
N LEU A 185 -22.98 24.66 -20.44
CA LEU A 185 -23.04 23.51 -21.33
C LEU A 185 -21.78 23.44 -22.22
N GLN A 186 -21.41 24.56 -22.85
CA GLN A 186 -20.21 24.61 -23.69
C GLN A 186 -18.94 24.25 -22.91
N LYS A 187 -18.76 24.80 -21.71
CA LYS A 187 -17.64 24.44 -20.83
C LYS A 187 -17.64 22.96 -20.45
N THR A 188 -18.81 22.37 -20.20
CA THR A 188 -18.90 20.93 -19.90
C THR A 188 -18.58 20.05 -21.10
N LEU A 189 -18.99 20.45 -22.31
CA LEU A 189 -18.69 19.72 -23.54
C LEU A 189 -17.20 19.81 -23.88
N GLU A 190 -16.60 20.99 -23.72
CA GLU A 190 -15.15 21.18 -23.87
C GLU A 190 -14.36 20.32 -22.86
N ALA A 191 -14.81 20.24 -21.61
CA ALA A 191 -14.22 19.35 -20.61
C ALA A 191 -14.35 17.86 -21.01
N CYS A 192 -15.49 17.47 -21.58
CA CYS A 192 -15.69 16.11 -22.11
C CYS A 192 -14.73 15.80 -23.25
N ASP A 193 -14.53 16.74 -24.18
CA ASP A 193 -13.58 16.59 -25.30
C ASP A 193 -12.16 16.43 -24.80
N ARG A 194 -11.76 17.27 -23.84
CA ARG A 194 -10.44 17.18 -23.21
C ARG A 194 -10.19 15.84 -22.52
N ALA A 195 -11.20 15.29 -21.83
CA ALA A 195 -11.11 13.97 -21.22
C ALA A 195 -10.96 12.85 -22.28
N LEU A 196 -11.62 12.97 -23.43
CA LEU A 196 -11.50 12.01 -24.54
C LEU A 196 -10.14 12.10 -25.24
N ASP A 197 -9.61 13.30 -25.39
CA ASP A 197 -8.27 13.53 -25.95
C ASP A 197 -7.20 12.91 -25.04
N LEU A 198 -7.31 13.10 -23.72
CA LEU A 198 -6.43 12.44 -22.74
C LEU A 198 -6.52 10.90 -22.78
N ASP A 199 -7.72 10.34 -22.95
CA ASP A 199 -7.90 8.89 -23.14
C ASP A 199 -7.24 8.38 -24.43
N SER A 200 -7.29 9.17 -25.51
CA SER A 200 -6.61 8.85 -26.77
C SER A 200 -5.08 8.91 -26.62
N ALA A 201 -4.57 9.95 -25.96
CA ALA A 201 -3.14 10.11 -25.69
C ALA A 201 -2.61 8.96 -24.83
N ARG A 202 -3.33 8.58 -23.77
CA ARG A 202 -2.99 7.42 -22.93
C ARG A 202 -2.91 6.13 -23.74
N LYS A 203 -3.84 5.91 -24.67
CA LYS A 203 -3.79 4.73 -25.55
C LYS A 203 -2.56 4.74 -26.44
N ASN A 204 -2.18 5.89 -26.99
CA ASN A 204 -0.97 6.01 -27.82
C ASN A 204 0.29 5.68 -27.00
N VAL A 205 0.39 6.20 -25.77
CA VAL A 205 1.48 5.89 -24.84
C VAL A 205 1.52 4.39 -24.51
N LEU A 206 0.37 3.77 -24.22
CA LEU A 206 0.29 2.34 -23.93
C LEU A 206 0.66 1.47 -25.14
N ASN A 207 0.26 1.86 -26.36
CA ASN A 207 0.61 1.16 -27.59
C ASN A 207 2.13 1.21 -27.85
N PHE A 208 2.76 2.35 -27.56
CA PHE A 208 4.21 2.49 -27.64
C PHE A 208 4.93 1.60 -26.60
N VAL A 209 4.47 1.61 -25.34
CA VAL A 209 5.04 0.75 -24.29
C VAL A 209 4.83 -0.72 -24.63
N GLU A 210 3.71 -1.08 -25.27
CA GLU A 210 3.45 -2.43 -25.76
C GLU A 210 4.45 -2.89 -26.83
N SER A 211 4.78 -2.04 -27.82
CA SER A 211 5.75 -2.38 -28.88
C SER A 211 7.14 -2.68 -28.30
N LYS A 212 7.52 -2.01 -27.21
CA LYS A 212 8.81 -2.18 -26.54
C LYS A 212 8.82 -3.24 -25.43
N MET A 213 7.66 -3.75 -25.02
CA MET A 213 7.54 -4.66 -23.88
C MET A 213 8.33 -5.97 -24.05
N GLY A 214 8.48 -6.45 -25.29
CA GLY A 214 9.29 -7.64 -25.59
C GLY A 214 10.78 -7.47 -25.25
N SER A 215 11.31 -6.25 -25.32
CA SER A 215 12.70 -5.95 -24.95
C SER A 215 12.88 -5.68 -23.44
N ILE A 216 11.88 -5.05 -22.80
CA ILE A 216 11.97 -4.58 -21.41
C ILE A 216 11.67 -5.71 -20.43
N ALA A 217 10.57 -6.41 -20.68
CA ALA A 217 10.02 -7.42 -19.78
C ALA A 217 9.65 -8.68 -20.58
N PRO A 218 10.65 -9.40 -21.12
CA PRO A 218 10.41 -10.56 -21.97
C PRO A 218 9.73 -11.72 -21.22
N ASN A 219 10.05 -11.94 -19.94
CA ASN A 219 9.46 -13.01 -19.15
C ASN A 219 8.01 -12.68 -18.78
N LEU A 220 7.73 -11.43 -18.42
CA LEU A 220 6.37 -11.00 -18.12
C LEU A 220 5.49 -11.04 -19.37
N SER A 221 6.01 -10.56 -20.50
CA SER A 221 5.34 -10.61 -21.82
C SER A 221 5.04 -12.04 -22.25
N ALA A 222 5.97 -12.97 -22.05
CA ALA A 222 5.77 -14.37 -22.41
C ALA A 222 4.65 -15.05 -21.62
N ILE A 223 4.38 -14.61 -20.38
CA ILE A 223 3.33 -15.21 -19.52
C ILE A 223 1.97 -14.58 -19.79
N VAL A 224 1.91 -13.25 -19.90
CA VAL A 224 0.65 -12.49 -19.84
C VAL A 224 0.28 -11.88 -21.21
N GLY A 225 1.24 -11.78 -22.13
CA GLY A 225 1.13 -11.04 -23.38
C GLY A 225 1.60 -9.58 -23.24
N SER A 226 2.11 -9.00 -24.33
CA SER A 226 2.63 -7.63 -24.39
C SER A 226 1.60 -6.58 -23.97
N ALA A 227 0.38 -6.66 -24.51
CA ALA A 227 -0.71 -5.72 -24.20
C ALA A 227 -1.06 -5.67 -22.71
N VAL A 228 -1.16 -6.84 -22.08
CA VAL A 228 -1.54 -6.93 -20.66
C VAL A 228 -0.34 -6.58 -19.77
N ALA A 229 0.88 -6.96 -20.16
CA ALA A 229 2.10 -6.56 -19.48
C ALA A 229 2.28 -5.03 -19.47
N ALA A 230 2.02 -4.36 -20.60
CA ALA A 230 2.03 -2.89 -20.69
C ALA A 230 1.00 -2.24 -19.75
N LYS A 231 -0.24 -2.76 -19.70
CA LYS A 231 -1.27 -2.27 -18.78
C LYS A 231 -0.90 -2.47 -17.31
N LEU A 232 -0.33 -3.63 -16.96
CA LEU A 232 0.13 -3.91 -15.59
C LEU A 232 1.30 -3.01 -15.21
N MET A 233 2.24 -2.78 -16.12
CA MET A 233 3.39 -1.91 -15.87
C MET A 233 2.98 -0.44 -15.76
N GLY A 234 2.11 0.05 -16.65
CA GLY A 234 1.60 1.42 -16.62
C GLY A 234 0.84 1.72 -15.32
N THR A 235 -0.09 0.84 -14.92
CA THR A 235 -0.84 1.03 -13.67
C THR A 235 -0.03 0.80 -12.40
N ALA A 236 1.03 -0.01 -12.46
CA ALA A 236 1.94 -0.17 -11.34
C ALA A 236 2.93 0.99 -11.19
N GLY A 237 3.14 1.80 -12.24
CA GLY A 237 4.16 2.85 -12.27
C GLY A 237 5.57 2.32 -12.60
N GLY A 238 5.67 1.28 -13.42
CA GLY A 238 6.92 0.70 -13.91
C GLY A 238 7.29 -0.66 -13.30
N LEU A 239 8.34 -1.29 -13.85
CA LEU A 239 8.77 -2.64 -13.48
C LEU A 239 9.21 -2.76 -12.01
N SER A 240 9.90 -1.75 -11.48
CA SER A 240 10.38 -1.72 -10.09
C SER A 240 9.23 -1.74 -9.08
N ALA A 241 8.18 -0.94 -9.34
CA ALA A 241 7.00 -0.91 -8.50
C ALA A 241 6.22 -2.23 -8.61
N LEU A 242 6.04 -2.76 -9.82
CA LEU A 242 5.37 -4.05 -10.05
C LEU A 242 6.08 -5.22 -9.35
N ALA A 243 7.42 -5.25 -9.34
CA ALA A 243 8.20 -6.30 -8.67
C ALA A 243 8.03 -6.29 -7.13
N LYS A 244 7.84 -5.10 -6.54
CA LYS A 244 7.59 -4.92 -5.10
C LYS A 244 6.16 -5.30 -4.70
N MET A 245 5.20 -5.20 -5.63
CA MET A 245 3.80 -5.54 -5.34
C MET A 245 3.62 -7.04 -4.99
N PRO A 246 2.76 -7.37 -4.02
CA PRO A 246 2.41 -8.75 -3.75
C PRO A 246 1.44 -9.29 -4.83
N ALA A 247 1.46 -10.61 -5.05
CA ALA A 247 0.64 -11.25 -6.08
C ALA A 247 -0.86 -11.00 -5.93
N CYS A 248 -1.37 -10.84 -4.70
CA CYS A 248 -2.77 -10.51 -4.45
C CYS A 248 -3.17 -9.14 -4.99
N ASN A 249 -2.26 -8.15 -4.94
CA ASN A 249 -2.52 -6.81 -5.46
C ASN A 249 -2.45 -6.82 -6.98
N VAL A 250 -1.47 -7.54 -7.55
CA VAL A 250 -1.35 -7.70 -9.01
C VAL A 250 -2.58 -8.38 -9.62
N GLN A 251 -3.22 -9.30 -8.88
CA GLN A 251 -4.46 -9.93 -9.34
C GLN A 251 -5.62 -8.94 -9.57
N VAL A 252 -5.70 -7.89 -8.74
CA VAL A 252 -6.80 -6.92 -8.77
C VAL A 252 -6.47 -5.65 -9.56
N LEU A 253 -5.25 -5.53 -10.12
CA LEU A 253 -4.88 -4.39 -10.96
C LEU A 253 -5.78 -4.29 -12.19
N GLY A 254 -6.36 -3.11 -12.40
CA GLY A 254 -7.30 -2.86 -13.49
C GLY A 254 -8.73 -3.36 -13.21
N GLN A 255 -9.04 -3.78 -11.98
CA GLN A 255 -10.41 -4.11 -11.62
C GLN A 255 -11.28 -2.84 -11.66
N LYS A 256 -12.23 -2.82 -12.59
CA LYS A 256 -13.23 -1.75 -12.66
C LYS A 256 -14.18 -1.86 -11.45
N ARG A 257 -14.50 -0.72 -10.84
CA ARG A 257 -15.60 -0.65 -9.84
C ARG A 257 -16.88 -1.03 -10.58
N LYS A 258 -17.52 -2.13 -10.17
CA LYS A 258 -18.79 -2.57 -10.75
C LYS A 258 -19.92 -2.01 -9.92
N ASN A 259 -20.88 -1.39 -10.59
CA ASN A 259 -22.12 -0.98 -9.99
C ASN A 259 -23.03 -2.21 -9.86
N LEU A 260 -23.68 -2.39 -8.71
CA LEU A 260 -24.69 -3.45 -8.49
C LEU A 260 -26.05 -3.04 -9.11
N ALA A 261 -26.02 -2.31 -10.22
CA ALA A 261 -27.22 -1.91 -10.95
C ALA A 261 -27.78 -3.13 -11.70
N GLY A 262 -28.64 -3.90 -11.02
CA GLY A 262 -29.36 -5.05 -11.57
C GLY A 262 -29.60 -6.16 -10.53
N PHE A 263 -30.63 -6.98 -10.76
CA PHE A 263 -31.05 -8.06 -9.84
C PHE A 263 -30.11 -9.28 -9.76
N SER A 264 -28.90 -9.22 -10.33
CA SER A 264 -28.04 -10.39 -10.53
C SER A 264 -26.79 -10.39 -9.65
N SER A 265 -26.81 -11.21 -8.59
CA SER A 265 -25.64 -11.49 -7.73
C SER A 265 -24.61 -12.41 -8.43
N ALA A 266 -25.06 -13.33 -9.28
CA ALA A 266 -24.25 -14.41 -9.84
C ALA A 266 -23.23 -13.99 -10.93
N THR A 267 -23.45 -12.86 -11.61
CA THR A 267 -22.57 -12.38 -12.70
C THR A 267 -21.45 -11.47 -12.19
N SER A 268 -21.43 -11.17 -10.89
CA SER A 268 -20.38 -10.36 -10.27
C SER A 268 -19.11 -11.19 -10.06
N GLN A 269 -18.34 -11.42 -11.14
CA GLN A 269 -16.95 -11.87 -11.00
C GLN A 269 -16.17 -10.78 -10.27
N SER A 270 -16.10 -10.92 -8.94
CA SER A 270 -15.33 -10.07 -8.05
C SER A 270 -13.88 -10.57 -8.09
N ARG A 271 -12.91 -9.66 -8.22
CA ARG A 271 -11.46 -9.94 -8.27
C ARG A 271 -10.91 -10.42 -9.63
N VAL A 272 -11.29 -9.74 -10.71
CA VAL A 272 -10.60 -9.90 -12.00
C VAL A 272 -10.29 -8.52 -12.58
N GLY A 273 -9.00 -8.29 -12.82
CA GLY A 273 -8.46 -7.07 -13.41
C GLY A 273 -7.95 -7.31 -14.83
N TYR A 274 -6.83 -6.69 -15.22
CA TYR A 274 -6.27 -6.86 -16.57
C TYR A 274 -5.90 -8.30 -16.91
N LEU A 275 -5.59 -9.11 -15.90
CA LEU A 275 -5.29 -10.54 -16.05
C LEU A 275 -6.45 -11.36 -16.65
N ASP A 276 -7.69 -10.87 -16.60
CA ASP A 276 -8.84 -11.47 -17.29
C ASP A 276 -8.61 -11.53 -18.80
N GLN A 277 -7.99 -10.49 -19.36
CA GLN A 277 -7.83 -10.31 -20.79
C GLN A 277 -6.80 -11.28 -21.39
N THR A 278 -6.08 -12.03 -20.55
CA THR A 278 -5.11 -13.00 -21.02
C THR A 278 -5.77 -14.21 -21.67
N GLU A 279 -5.14 -14.73 -22.72
CA GLU A 279 -5.61 -15.93 -23.42
C GLU A 279 -5.71 -17.14 -22.49
N ILE A 280 -4.77 -17.26 -21.55
CA ILE A 280 -4.75 -18.34 -20.54
C ILE A 280 -6.00 -18.27 -19.65
N PHE A 281 -6.43 -17.07 -19.25
CA PHE A 281 -7.62 -16.92 -18.41
C PHE A 281 -8.90 -17.18 -19.21
N GLN A 282 -9.00 -16.65 -20.44
CA GLN A 282 -10.19 -16.79 -21.27
C GLN A 282 -10.42 -18.23 -21.74
N SER A 283 -9.36 -18.95 -22.10
CA SER A 283 -9.42 -20.36 -22.49
C SER A 283 -9.77 -21.30 -21.33
N THR A 284 -9.61 -20.87 -20.09
CA THR A 284 -9.90 -21.68 -18.91
C THR A 284 -11.41 -21.77 -18.64
N PRO A 285 -11.96 -22.97 -18.32
CA PRO A 285 -13.36 -23.13 -17.94
C PRO A 285 -13.77 -22.24 -16.74
N PRO A 286 -14.99 -21.68 -16.69
CA PRO A 286 -15.42 -20.73 -15.66
C PRO A 286 -15.20 -21.20 -14.21
N ALA A 287 -15.36 -22.49 -13.94
CA ALA A 287 -15.15 -23.07 -12.61
C ALA A 287 -13.69 -22.97 -12.12
N LEU A 288 -12.72 -22.91 -13.03
CA LEU A 288 -11.28 -22.88 -12.73
C LEU A 288 -10.65 -21.49 -12.90
N ARG A 289 -11.36 -20.54 -13.49
CA ARG A 289 -10.86 -19.17 -13.77
C ARG A 289 -10.28 -18.48 -12.55
N MET A 290 -10.95 -18.57 -11.40
CA MET A 290 -10.44 -17.95 -10.16
C MET A 290 -9.12 -18.55 -9.68
N ARG A 291 -8.93 -19.86 -9.86
CA ARG A 291 -7.66 -20.54 -9.52
C ARG A 291 -6.58 -20.16 -10.54
N ALA A 292 -6.91 -20.13 -11.82
CA ALA A 292 -6.00 -19.71 -12.88
C ALA A 292 -5.53 -18.26 -12.68
N GLY A 293 -6.43 -17.33 -12.39
CA GLY A 293 -6.08 -15.92 -12.13
C GLY A 293 -5.11 -15.72 -10.97
N ARG A 294 -5.26 -16.47 -9.87
CA ARG A 294 -4.30 -16.46 -8.75
C ARG A 294 -2.92 -16.99 -9.16
N ILE A 295 -2.88 -18.08 -9.92
CA ILE A 295 -1.64 -18.68 -10.40
C ILE A 295 -0.95 -17.72 -11.36
N LEU A 296 -1.70 -17.13 -12.30
CA LEU A 296 -1.21 -16.17 -13.26
C LEU A 296 -0.59 -14.97 -12.54
N ALA A 297 -1.31 -14.33 -11.62
CA ALA A 297 -0.78 -13.22 -10.83
C ALA A 297 0.51 -13.59 -10.06
N ALA A 298 0.57 -14.78 -9.46
CA ALA A 298 1.76 -15.26 -8.77
C ALA A 298 2.94 -15.49 -9.73
N LYS A 299 2.70 -16.00 -10.94
CA LYS A 299 3.76 -16.19 -11.94
C LYS A 299 4.21 -14.86 -12.56
N SER A 300 3.29 -13.95 -12.86
CA SER A 300 3.59 -12.60 -13.33
C SER A 300 4.46 -11.82 -12.34
N THR A 301 4.12 -11.87 -11.04
CA THR A 301 4.94 -11.22 -10.00
C THR A 301 6.32 -11.84 -9.84
N LEU A 302 6.44 -13.16 -9.96
CA LEU A 302 7.75 -13.81 -9.97
C LEU A 302 8.57 -13.42 -11.21
N ALA A 303 7.96 -13.36 -12.39
CA ALA A 303 8.62 -12.93 -13.62
C ALA A 303 9.14 -11.49 -13.51
N ALA A 304 8.30 -10.55 -13.05
CA ALA A 304 8.69 -9.16 -12.83
C ALA A 304 9.85 -9.03 -11.82
N ARG A 305 9.88 -9.88 -10.78
CA ARG A 305 11.00 -9.92 -9.81
C ARG A 305 12.28 -10.49 -10.40
N ILE A 306 12.17 -11.54 -11.22
CA ILE A 306 13.32 -12.13 -11.90
C ILE A 306 13.95 -11.10 -12.84
N GLU A 307 13.13 -10.39 -13.62
CA GLU A 307 13.60 -9.32 -14.51
C GLU A 307 14.31 -8.22 -13.69
N LYS A 308 13.72 -7.77 -12.58
CA LYS A 308 14.36 -6.78 -11.71
C LYS A 308 15.64 -7.29 -11.02
N TRP A 309 15.79 -8.60 -10.80
CA TRP A 309 17.01 -9.18 -10.22
C TRP A 309 18.13 -9.39 -11.23
N GLN A 310 17.83 -9.42 -12.53
CA GLN A 310 18.86 -9.46 -13.57
C GLN A 310 19.60 -8.12 -13.68
N GLU A 311 19.02 -7.04 -13.17
CA GLU A 311 19.64 -5.72 -13.09
C GLU A 311 20.78 -5.69 -12.06
N PRO A 312 21.92 -5.06 -12.38
CA PRO A 312 23.00 -4.91 -11.41
C PRO A 312 22.53 -4.07 -10.21
N PRO A 313 22.90 -4.45 -8.97
CA PRO A 313 22.51 -3.65 -7.81
C PRO A 313 23.15 -2.26 -7.88
N PRO A 314 22.47 -1.20 -7.38
CA PRO A 314 23.05 0.13 -7.35
C PRO A 314 24.36 0.12 -6.54
N ALA A 315 25.31 0.95 -6.96
CA ALA A 315 26.62 1.01 -6.33
C ALA A 315 26.48 1.29 -4.83
N ARG A 316 27.09 0.42 -4.00
CA ARG A 316 27.08 0.60 -2.54
C ARG A 316 27.93 1.81 -2.20
N GLN A 317 27.30 2.85 -1.68
CA GLN A 317 28.01 3.97 -1.10
C GLN A 317 28.80 3.48 0.13
N PRO A 318 30.11 3.79 0.25
CA PRO A 318 30.89 3.39 1.41
C PRO A 318 30.31 4.05 2.65
N LYS A 319 29.77 3.25 3.58
CA LYS A 319 29.33 3.75 4.88
C LYS A 319 30.57 4.09 5.70
N PRO A 320 30.80 5.36 6.07
CA PRO A 320 31.94 5.71 6.91
C PRO A 320 31.81 4.98 8.26
N LEU A 321 32.96 4.64 8.84
CA LEU A 321 32.98 4.13 10.20
C LEU A 321 32.43 5.22 11.14
N PRO A 322 31.71 4.85 12.22
CA PRO A 322 31.36 5.80 13.25
C PRO A 322 32.66 6.41 13.80
N VAL A 323 32.64 7.71 14.06
CA VAL A 323 33.78 8.42 14.64
C VAL A 323 34.16 7.73 15.96
N PRO A 324 35.44 7.43 16.20
CA PRO A 324 35.88 6.88 17.48
C PRO A 324 35.61 7.87 18.63
N ASP A 325 34.45 7.75 19.27
CA ASP A 325 34.10 8.57 20.43
C ASP A 325 34.79 8.04 21.70
N SER A 326 35.52 8.94 22.38
CA SER A 326 36.09 8.69 23.72
C SER A 326 35.12 9.04 24.85
N GLU A 327 33.90 9.46 24.54
CA GLU A 327 32.96 9.93 25.55
C GLU A 327 32.49 8.80 26.48
N PRO A 328 32.45 9.04 27.80
CA PRO A 328 31.95 8.05 28.74
C PRO A 328 30.47 7.78 28.49
N LYS A 329 30.13 6.53 28.16
CA LYS A 329 28.74 6.13 27.90
C LYS A 329 27.83 6.43 29.11
N LYS A 330 26.71 7.12 28.86
CA LYS A 330 25.67 7.39 29.87
C LYS A 330 25.26 6.11 30.59
N ARG A 331 25.49 6.05 31.91
CA ARG A 331 25.17 4.87 32.73
C ARG A 331 23.71 4.95 33.16
N ARG A 332 22.91 3.95 32.80
CA ARG A 332 21.54 3.79 33.31
C ARG A 332 21.50 2.68 34.37
N GLY A 333 20.66 2.87 35.38
CA GLY A 333 20.30 1.84 36.34
C GLY A 333 19.12 0.98 35.85
N GLY A 334 18.65 0.05 36.67
CA GLY A 334 17.37 -0.63 36.47
C GLY A 334 17.46 -2.14 36.23
N ARG A 335 16.36 -2.82 36.56
CA ARG A 335 16.26 -4.29 36.56
C ARG A 335 16.50 -4.90 35.17
N ARG A 336 16.04 -4.24 34.10
CA ARG A 336 16.22 -4.71 32.70
C ARG A 336 17.68 -4.59 32.25
N LEU A 337 18.35 -3.47 32.53
CA LEU A 337 19.74 -3.26 32.14
C LEU A 337 20.69 -4.12 32.97
N ARG A 338 20.41 -4.33 34.26
CA ARG A 338 21.18 -5.26 35.11
C ARG A 338 21.09 -6.68 34.57
N LYS A 339 19.89 -7.16 34.24
CA LYS A 339 19.68 -8.45 33.57
C LYS A 339 20.37 -8.55 32.19
N MET A 340 20.43 -7.47 31.41
CA MET A 340 21.14 -7.48 30.12
C MET A 340 22.66 -7.52 30.33
N LYS A 341 23.19 -6.75 31.29
CA LYS A 341 24.61 -6.78 31.67
C LYS A 341 24.99 -8.15 32.22
N GLU A 342 24.17 -8.76 33.05
CA GLU A 342 24.37 -10.12 33.58
C GLU A 342 24.47 -11.19 32.47
N ARG A 343 23.86 -10.99 31.28
CA ARG A 343 23.98 -11.92 30.15
C ARG A 343 25.36 -11.92 29.49
N TYR A 344 26.00 -10.75 29.43
CA TYR A 344 27.29 -10.57 28.75
C TYR A 344 28.45 -10.41 29.73
N ALA A 345 28.16 -10.13 31.00
CA ALA A 345 29.15 -10.05 32.05
C ALA A 345 29.71 -11.44 32.33
N VAL A 346 31.01 -11.49 32.54
CA VAL A 346 31.69 -12.67 33.03
C VAL A 346 31.03 -13.06 34.36
N THR A 347 30.55 -14.29 34.46
CA THR A 347 29.93 -14.81 35.67
C THR A 347 30.93 -14.81 36.82
N ASP A 348 30.47 -14.72 38.06
CA ASP A 348 31.38 -14.73 39.21
C ASP A 348 32.18 -16.03 39.32
N MET A 349 31.60 -17.16 38.89
CA MET A 349 32.33 -18.42 38.71
C MET A 349 33.49 -18.27 37.72
N ARG A 350 33.27 -17.65 36.55
CA ARG A 350 34.33 -17.47 35.55
C ARG A 350 35.35 -16.42 35.99
N LYS A 351 34.97 -15.41 36.78
CA LYS A 351 35.93 -14.48 37.40
C LYS A 351 36.85 -15.19 38.39
N LEU A 352 36.33 -16.16 39.16
CA LEU A 352 37.14 -16.97 40.07
C LEU A 352 38.02 -17.98 39.33
N ALA A 353 37.52 -18.58 38.26
CA ALA A 353 38.32 -19.44 37.40
C ALA A 353 39.45 -18.67 36.67
N ASN A 354 39.23 -17.40 36.32
CA ASN A 354 40.26 -16.55 35.71
C ASN A 354 41.27 -15.99 36.73
N ARG A 355 41.13 -16.27 38.03
CA ARG A 355 42.13 -15.90 39.05
C ARG A 355 43.05 -17.08 39.27
N MET A 356 44.35 -16.82 39.30
CA MET A 356 45.39 -17.82 39.59
C MET A 356 46.06 -17.49 40.92
N ALA A 357 46.27 -18.51 41.74
CA ALA A 357 47.02 -18.37 42.97
C ALA A 357 48.53 -18.51 42.69
N PHE A 358 49.29 -17.56 43.21
CA PHE A 358 50.73 -17.51 42.99
C PHE A 358 51.45 -18.59 43.81
N GLY A 359 52.36 -19.33 43.16
CA GLY A 359 53.19 -20.35 43.81
C GLY A 359 52.52 -21.71 44.03
N THR A 360 51.27 -21.90 43.62
CA THR A 360 50.55 -23.19 43.67
C THR A 360 50.23 -23.69 42.26
N PRO A 361 50.49 -24.96 41.92
CA PRO A 361 50.13 -25.51 40.62
C PRO A 361 48.61 -25.51 40.42
N GLU A 362 48.16 -25.18 39.21
CA GLU A 362 46.75 -25.09 38.87
C GLU A 362 46.13 -26.49 38.70
N GLU A 363 44.91 -26.67 39.23
CA GLU A 363 44.12 -27.87 38.99
C GLU A 363 43.37 -27.73 37.65
N SER A 364 43.55 -28.71 36.77
CA SER A 364 42.97 -28.74 35.42
C SER A 364 42.03 -29.93 35.25
N SER A 365 41.07 -29.81 34.34
CA SER A 365 40.02 -30.81 34.10
C SER A 365 40.52 -32.22 33.76
N LEU A 366 41.71 -32.35 33.16
CA LEU A 366 42.28 -33.62 32.71
C LEU A 366 43.61 -33.99 33.39
N GLY A 367 44.05 -33.21 34.38
CA GLY A 367 45.31 -33.42 35.10
C GLY A 367 46.57 -33.00 34.31
N ASP A 368 47.64 -32.69 35.06
CA ASP A 368 48.99 -32.38 34.55
C ASP A 368 49.07 -31.21 33.54
N GLY A 369 48.26 -30.17 33.75
CA GLY A 369 48.24 -28.97 32.90
C GLY A 369 47.56 -29.18 31.55
N LEU A 370 46.96 -30.35 31.32
CA LEU A 370 46.17 -30.64 30.13
C LEU A 370 44.68 -30.43 30.44
N GLY A 371 44.04 -29.53 29.70
CA GLY A 371 42.60 -29.24 29.80
C GLY A 371 42.28 -27.84 30.31
N GLU A 372 41.02 -27.61 30.68
CA GLU A 372 40.61 -26.30 31.21
C GLU A 372 41.08 -26.15 32.66
N GLY A 373 41.86 -25.10 32.91
CA GLY A 373 42.29 -24.70 34.24
C GLY A 373 41.14 -24.10 35.06
N TYR A 374 41.01 -24.55 36.31
CA TYR A 374 39.97 -24.08 37.21
C TYR A 374 40.38 -22.85 38.03
N GLY A 375 41.62 -22.35 37.89
CA GLY A 375 42.14 -21.24 38.68
C GLY A 375 41.92 -21.42 40.18
N MET A 376 41.35 -20.40 40.83
CA MET A 376 41.02 -20.43 42.26
C MET A 376 39.76 -21.26 42.61
N LEU A 377 39.02 -21.76 41.62
CA LEU A 377 37.75 -22.45 41.84
C LEU A 377 37.93 -23.84 42.50
N GLY A 378 39.09 -24.48 42.32
CA GLY A 378 39.43 -25.81 42.85
C GLY A 378 40.21 -25.82 44.18
N GLN A 379 40.71 -24.67 44.66
CA GLN A 379 41.67 -24.64 45.78
C GLN A 379 41.13 -24.97 47.18
N ALA A 380 39.84 -25.28 47.33
CA ALA A 380 39.19 -25.46 48.63
C ALA A 380 39.43 -26.85 49.30
N GLY A 381 40.50 -27.57 48.94
CA GLY A 381 41.00 -28.74 49.68
C GLY A 381 40.08 -29.97 49.72
N SER A 382 38.99 -29.99 48.95
CA SER A 382 38.16 -31.18 48.74
C SER A 382 37.96 -31.35 47.24
N ASN A 383 38.23 -32.53 46.69
CA ASN A 383 38.09 -32.89 45.26
C ASN A 383 36.64 -32.82 44.72
N ARG A 384 35.79 -31.98 45.31
CA ARG A 384 34.40 -31.71 44.92
C ARG A 384 34.17 -30.20 44.93
N LEU A 385 33.98 -29.64 43.75
CA LEU A 385 33.56 -28.26 43.54
C LEU A 385 32.18 -28.04 44.18
N ARG A 386 32.10 -27.34 45.31
CA ARG A 386 30.84 -26.94 45.95
C ARG A 386 30.44 -25.55 45.45
N ILE A 387 29.81 -25.48 44.29
CA ILE A 387 29.29 -24.22 43.75
C ILE A 387 27.81 -24.39 43.41
N SER A 388 26.98 -23.48 43.90
CA SER A 388 25.59 -23.38 43.49
C SER A 388 25.53 -22.83 42.06
N SER A 389 25.46 -23.71 41.07
CA SER A 389 25.14 -23.29 39.71
C SER A 389 23.72 -22.72 39.70
N VAL A 390 23.57 -21.40 39.55
CA VAL A 390 22.27 -20.83 39.21
C VAL A 390 22.00 -21.22 37.76
N PRO A 391 21.03 -22.10 37.46
CA PRO A 391 20.81 -22.53 36.09
C PRO A 391 20.39 -21.31 35.27
N SER A 392 21.18 -20.96 34.26
CA SER A 392 20.73 -20.04 33.23
C SER A 392 19.61 -20.76 32.48
N LYS A 393 18.36 -20.53 32.90
CA LYS A 393 17.18 -21.05 32.19
C LYS A 393 17.17 -20.43 30.80
N LEU A 394 17.75 -21.13 29.82
CA LEU A 394 17.63 -20.81 28.42
C LEU A 394 16.14 -20.85 28.09
N LYS A 395 15.54 -19.67 27.91
CA LYS A 395 14.13 -19.57 27.54
C LYS A 395 13.96 -20.12 26.14
N ILE A 396 12.94 -20.95 25.96
CA ILE A 396 12.53 -21.48 24.66
C ILE A 396 12.28 -20.31 23.69
N ASN A 397 12.67 -20.51 22.44
CA ASN A 397 12.60 -19.50 21.40
C ASN A 397 11.18 -18.91 21.29
N PRO A 398 11.01 -17.56 21.29
CA PRO A 398 9.70 -16.90 21.20
C PRO A 398 8.83 -17.35 20.02
N THR A 399 9.43 -17.89 18.95
CA THR A 399 8.71 -18.42 17.79
C THR A 399 7.87 -19.67 18.09
N ILE A 400 8.32 -20.52 19.01
CA ILE A 400 7.59 -21.75 19.41
C ILE A 400 6.43 -21.40 20.35
N ALA A 401 6.63 -20.40 21.22
CA ALA A 401 5.59 -19.90 22.10
C ALA A 401 4.44 -19.19 21.34
N LYS A 402 4.76 -18.51 20.23
CA LYS A 402 3.76 -17.84 19.38
C LYS A 402 2.83 -18.82 18.64
N LYS A 403 3.38 -19.91 18.08
CA LYS A 403 2.59 -20.95 17.38
C LYS A 403 1.50 -21.61 18.23
N LEU A 404 1.69 -21.64 19.55
CA LEU A 404 0.72 -22.22 20.49
C LEU A 404 -0.41 -21.24 20.85
N LYS A 405 -0.18 -19.93 20.68
CA LYS A 405 -1.12 -18.85 21.01
C LYS A 405 -2.01 -18.47 19.82
N GLU A 406 -1.51 -18.57 18.59
CA GLU A 406 -2.25 -18.27 17.35
C GLU A 406 -3.43 -19.21 17.06
N ARG A 407 -3.48 -20.40 17.68
CA ARG A 407 -4.56 -21.39 17.47
C ARG A 407 -5.93 -20.94 18.01
N ASN A 408 -5.96 -19.91 18.87
CA ASN A 408 -7.20 -19.44 19.51
C ASN A 408 -7.86 -18.23 18.83
N TYR A 409 -7.24 -17.62 17.81
CA TYR A 409 -7.74 -16.39 17.17
C TYR A 409 -8.43 -16.60 15.81
N ALA A 410 -8.49 -17.84 15.29
CA ALA A 410 -9.09 -18.14 13.99
C ALA A 410 -10.62 -18.38 14.07
N GLY A 411 -11.36 -17.49 14.74
CA GLY A 411 -12.82 -17.41 14.64
C GLY A 411 -13.18 -16.43 13.54
N GLY A 412 -13.73 -16.93 12.43
CA GLY A 412 -13.90 -16.17 11.18
C GLY A 412 -14.93 -15.05 11.25
N ALA A 413 -14.57 -13.89 10.68
CA ALA A 413 -15.52 -12.91 10.18
C ALA A 413 -14.92 -12.15 8.99
N THR A 414 -15.69 -12.08 7.91
CA THR A 414 -15.43 -11.38 6.65
C THR A 414 -15.63 -9.87 6.85
N THR A 415 -14.69 -9.05 6.39
CA THR A 415 -14.70 -7.58 6.58
C THR A 415 -15.12 -6.85 5.29
N SER A 416 -16.16 -6.03 5.39
CA SER A 416 -16.61 -5.06 4.38
C SER A 416 -16.34 -3.63 4.87
N GLY A 417 -15.74 -2.78 4.05
CA GLY A 417 -15.16 -1.48 4.42
C GLY A 417 -16.12 -0.34 4.84
N LEU A 418 -17.35 -0.64 5.24
CA LEU A 418 -18.26 0.33 5.89
C LEU A 418 -18.93 -0.25 7.14
N THR A 419 -18.62 -1.49 7.53
CA THR A 419 -19.10 -2.05 8.79
C THR A 419 -18.12 -1.67 9.88
N SER A 420 -18.47 -0.66 10.67
CA SER A 420 -17.89 -0.44 11.99
C SER A 420 -17.96 -1.74 12.80
N SER A 421 -16.93 -1.98 13.61
CA SER A 421 -16.68 -3.18 14.42
C SER A 421 -17.69 -3.36 15.56
N LEU A 422 -18.96 -3.60 15.22
CA LEU A 422 -20.01 -3.98 16.14
C LEU A 422 -20.15 -5.50 16.16
N ALA A 423 -19.57 -6.14 17.18
CA ALA A 423 -19.77 -7.56 17.45
C ALA A 423 -20.95 -7.73 18.42
N PHE A 424 -22.06 -8.28 17.94
CA PHE A 424 -23.18 -8.69 18.81
C PHE A 424 -22.83 -10.00 19.50
N THR A 425 -22.61 -9.96 20.81
CA THR A 425 -22.57 -11.18 21.63
C THR A 425 -23.96 -11.40 22.27
N PRO A 426 -24.43 -12.65 22.43
CA PRO A 426 -25.80 -12.92 22.87
C PRO A 426 -26.06 -12.66 24.36
N VAL A 427 -25.07 -12.19 25.13
CA VAL A 427 -25.17 -12.12 26.60
C VAL A 427 -25.03 -10.69 27.16
N GLN A 428 -24.40 -9.77 26.43
CA GLN A 428 -24.27 -8.36 26.82
C GLN A 428 -24.45 -7.54 25.54
N GLY A 429 -25.33 -6.53 25.57
CA GLY A 429 -25.87 -5.82 24.38
C GLY A 429 -24.83 -5.10 23.50
N ILE A 430 -25.28 -4.08 22.77
CA ILE A 430 -24.47 -3.34 21.78
C ILE A 430 -23.29 -2.66 22.48
N GLU A 431 -22.14 -3.32 22.53
CA GLU A 431 -20.90 -2.72 22.98
C GLU A 431 -20.21 -2.07 21.77
N LEU A 432 -20.11 -0.74 21.79
CA LEU A 432 -19.10 -0.02 21.03
C LEU A 432 -17.75 -0.38 21.65
N CYS A 433 -17.10 -1.43 21.14
CA CYS A 433 -15.70 -1.69 21.45
C CYS A 433 -14.87 -0.53 20.91
N ASN A 434 -14.52 0.41 21.78
CA ASN A 434 -13.56 1.46 21.47
C ASN A 434 -12.15 0.81 21.44
N PRO A 435 -11.53 0.64 20.26
CA PRO A 435 -10.26 -0.08 20.15
C PRO A 435 -9.11 0.62 20.90
N GLN A 436 -9.27 1.90 21.24
CA GLN A 436 -8.32 2.65 22.05
C GLN A 436 -8.46 2.43 23.55
N GLN A 437 -9.61 1.97 24.07
CA GLN A 437 -9.74 1.70 25.50
C GLN A 437 -9.05 0.38 25.91
N ALA A 438 -8.79 -0.52 24.97
CA ALA A 438 -7.88 -1.65 25.16
C ALA A 438 -6.40 -1.21 25.28
N LEU A 439 -6.08 0.05 24.99
CA LEU A 439 -4.75 0.64 25.11
C LEU A 439 -4.57 1.52 26.37
N GLY A 440 -5.61 1.74 27.17
CA GLY A 440 -5.59 2.69 28.29
C GLY A 440 -5.87 2.06 29.65
N LEU A 441 -4.86 1.40 30.23
CA LEU A 441 -4.58 1.18 31.68
C LEU A 441 -3.80 -0.14 31.87
N GLY A 442 -2.64 -0.20 31.22
CA GLY A 442 -1.58 -1.14 31.52
C GLY A 442 -0.29 -0.35 31.70
N SER A 443 0.10 -0.14 32.96
CA SER A 443 1.31 0.56 33.38
C SER A 443 2.53 0.29 32.46
N GLY A 444 3.08 1.38 31.95
CA GLY A 444 4.39 1.59 31.31
C GLY A 444 5.18 0.38 30.75
N THR A 445 5.66 0.57 29.51
CA THR A 445 6.80 -0.13 28.84
C THR A 445 6.49 -1.11 27.70
N GLN A 446 5.47 -0.86 26.88
CA GLN A 446 5.37 -1.52 25.57
C GLN A 446 5.77 -0.56 24.44
N SER A 447 6.85 -0.92 23.76
CA SER A 447 7.41 -0.18 22.62
C SER A 447 6.55 -0.46 21.40
N THR A 448 6.11 0.60 20.74
CA THR A 448 5.28 0.68 19.52
C THR A 448 5.95 0.16 18.24
N TYR A 449 7.15 -0.45 18.34
CA TYR A 449 8.03 -0.67 17.18
C TYR A 449 8.14 -2.12 16.67
N PHE A 450 7.42 -3.09 17.24
CA PHE A 450 7.41 -4.47 16.71
C PHE A 450 6.01 -5.07 16.69
N SER A 451 5.56 -5.53 15.53
CA SER A 451 4.36 -6.38 15.43
C SER A 451 4.63 -7.75 16.08
N GLU A 452 3.66 -8.27 16.83
CA GLU A 452 3.75 -9.59 17.46
C GLU A 452 3.80 -10.75 16.45
N SER A 453 3.58 -10.50 15.15
CA SER A 453 3.41 -11.53 14.12
C SER A 453 4.61 -11.75 13.17
N GLY A 454 5.68 -10.95 13.21
CA GLY A 454 6.81 -11.07 12.26
C GLY A 454 8.12 -11.60 12.87
N THR A 455 8.73 -12.65 12.27
CA THR A 455 10.18 -12.93 12.41
C THR A 455 10.82 -13.21 11.04
N PHE A 456 12.07 -12.77 10.85
CA PHE A 456 12.86 -12.85 9.61
C PHE A 456 13.52 -14.22 9.37
N SER A 457 13.52 -14.67 8.11
CA SER A 457 14.30 -15.82 7.62
C SER A 457 15.69 -15.40 7.13
N LYS A 458 16.73 -16.17 7.50
CA LYS A 458 18.12 -15.95 7.06
C LYS A 458 18.44 -16.94 5.93
N LEU A 459 18.52 -16.46 4.69
CA LEU A 459 19.03 -17.23 3.56
C LEU A 459 20.56 -17.20 3.57
N LYS A 460 21.21 -18.37 3.48
CA LYS A 460 22.66 -18.49 3.27
C LYS A 460 22.93 -18.58 1.77
N LYS A 461 23.84 -17.72 1.31
CA LYS A 461 24.43 -17.67 -0.04
C LYS A 461 25.09 -19.01 -0.40
N ILE A 462 24.94 -19.40 -1.67
CA ILE A 462 25.81 -20.36 -2.37
C ILE A 462 27.20 -19.75 -2.52
#